data_AF-A0A2R6GJA6-F1
#
_entry.id   AF-A0A2R6GJA6-F1
#
_cell.length_a   1.000
_cell.length_b   1.000
_cell.length_c   1.000
_cell.angle_alpha   90.00
_cell.angle_beta   90.00
_cell.angle_gamma   90.00
#
_symmetry.space_group_name_H-M   'P 1'
#
loop_
_entity.id
_entity.type
_entity.pdbx_description
1 polymer ?
#
loop_
_entity_poly.entity_id
_entity_poly.type
_entity_poly.pdbx_seq_one_letter_code
_entity_poly.pdbx_strand_id
1 'polypeptide(L)'
;MSSYAILGCGSVGHAVAEELVSQGKDVLIVDRDESRVEALRDQDLNAQVADIRSSEVAEMVAERDVVLIMADDVETNKEALSNVRERDGDQFVVVRASDPITGDELVELGADVAINPSEVIAESALRALESGELEHNATRLAEIIEGTGERMAILTHDNPDPDSIASATALQAITEHLGVEADIIYLGDIGHQENRAFANLLEIDLIPFDDVEDLEEEYDTVALVDYAKAGEAPIDFPVDVLIDHREVDSDYEAEFLDVRPSMSSTSTIMTKYVQEFDMNLDEEVATALLYGIRAETLDFKQETSPADLTAAAYLYPFANHDTLEQVESPSMSPETLDVLAEAITNREVQGSHLVSDAGFIRDREALAQAASHLLNLEGITTSAVFGIGDDTIYLAARSKDIRLNIGRVLEEAFSDIGEAVGHSTQASAEIPLGIFTGIETGDENRDLLLELTENAVKRKLFDAMGVDGGDGNGS
;
A
#
# COMPACT_ATOMS: atom_id res chain seq x y z
N MET A 1 -39.04 -2.34 20.12
CA MET A 1 -37.83 -1.73 20.71
C MET A 1 -37.25 -2.81 21.60
N SER A 2 -35.98 -3.17 21.43
CA SER A 2 -35.40 -4.28 22.20
C SER A 2 -35.37 -3.96 23.68
N SER A 3 -35.59 -4.98 24.50
CA SER A 3 -35.58 -4.96 25.96
C SER A 3 -34.33 -5.65 26.48
N TYR A 4 -33.74 -5.09 27.53
CA TYR A 4 -32.41 -5.49 28.02
C TYR A 4 -32.49 -5.92 29.48
N ALA A 5 -31.68 -6.90 29.84
CA ALA A 5 -31.36 -7.22 31.23
C ALA A 5 -29.86 -7.14 31.49
N ILE A 6 -29.46 -6.61 32.63
CA ILE A 6 -28.07 -6.62 33.11
C ILE A 6 -28.02 -7.40 34.42
N LEU A 7 -27.37 -8.56 34.40
CA LEU A 7 -27.16 -9.47 35.52
C LEU A 7 -25.75 -9.23 36.10
N GLY A 8 -25.68 -8.65 37.29
CA GLY A 8 -24.44 -8.22 37.92
C GLY A 8 -24.01 -6.84 37.41
N CYS A 9 -24.33 -5.80 38.17
CA CYS A 9 -24.15 -4.41 37.77
C CYS A 9 -22.91 -3.81 38.44
N GLY A 10 -21.72 -4.36 38.18
CA GLY A 10 -20.46 -3.73 38.60
C GLY A 10 -20.21 -2.38 37.91
N SER A 11 -18.97 -1.88 37.92
CA SER A 11 -18.62 -0.65 37.20
C SER A 11 -18.99 -0.70 35.71
N VAL A 12 -18.67 -1.82 35.05
CA VAL A 12 -18.98 -2.03 33.63
C VAL A 12 -20.49 -2.12 33.40
N GLY A 13 -21.20 -2.91 34.21
CA GLY A 13 -22.65 -3.06 34.08
C GLY A 13 -23.40 -1.74 34.31
N HIS A 14 -22.91 -0.90 35.21
CA HIS A 14 -23.49 0.43 35.47
C HIS A 14 -23.30 1.38 34.27
N ALA A 15 -22.08 1.45 33.71
CA ALA A 15 -21.79 2.27 32.53
C ALA A 15 -22.67 1.86 31.32
N VAL A 16 -22.86 0.56 31.11
CA VAL A 16 -23.75 0.06 30.05
C VAL A 16 -25.22 0.40 30.33
N ALA A 17 -25.66 0.32 31.59
CA ALA A 17 -27.02 0.69 31.97
C ALA A 17 -27.32 2.17 31.69
N GLU A 18 -26.42 3.08 32.08
CA GLU A 18 -26.58 4.52 31.85
C GLU A 18 -26.72 4.84 30.36
N GLU A 19 -25.84 4.28 29.52
CA GLU A 19 -25.85 4.51 28.09
C GLU A 19 -27.15 3.99 27.44
N LEU A 20 -27.58 2.77 27.78
CA LEU A 20 -28.83 2.20 27.27
C LEU A 20 -30.07 3.02 27.69
N VAL A 21 -30.13 3.46 28.95
CA VAL A 21 -31.25 4.29 29.43
C VAL A 21 -31.24 5.66 28.78
N SER A 22 -30.07 6.27 28.55
CA SER A 22 -29.95 7.55 27.83
C SER A 22 -30.50 7.48 26.40
N GLN A 23 -30.37 6.31 25.76
CA GLN A 23 -30.93 6.00 24.44
C GLN A 23 -32.42 5.60 24.49
N GLY A 24 -33.06 5.69 25.66
CA GLY A 24 -34.48 5.39 25.87
C GLY A 24 -34.83 3.91 25.82
N LYS A 25 -33.87 3.01 26.09
CA LYS A 25 -34.11 1.56 26.11
C LYS A 25 -34.74 1.10 27.43
N ASP A 26 -35.53 0.03 27.39
CA ASP A 26 -36.06 -0.61 28.59
C ASP A 26 -35.01 -1.59 29.17
N VAL A 27 -34.43 -1.22 30.31
CA VAL A 27 -33.35 -1.95 30.97
C VAL A 27 -33.82 -2.42 32.35
N LEU A 28 -33.68 -3.72 32.61
CA LEU A 28 -33.81 -4.30 33.93
C LEU A 28 -32.43 -4.65 34.49
N ILE A 29 -32.10 -4.17 35.67
CA ILE A 29 -30.82 -4.46 36.33
C ILE A 29 -31.08 -5.40 37.52
N VAL A 30 -30.27 -6.45 37.64
CA VAL A 30 -30.31 -7.39 38.76
C VAL A 30 -28.94 -7.49 39.39
N ASP A 31 -28.85 -7.23 40.69
CA ASP A 31 -27.61 -7.36 41.46
C ASP A 31 -27.91 -7.93 42.86
N ARG A 32 -26.95 -8.64 43.45
CA ARG A 32 -27.08 -9.19 44.82
C ARG A 32 -26.79 -8.15 45.90
N ASP A 33 -26.05 -7.10 45.56
CA ASP A 33 -25.65 -6.05 46.50
C ASP A 33 -26.79 -5.04 46.68
N GLU A 34 -27.46 -5.10 47.83
CA GLU A 34 -28.56 -4.19 48.19
C GLU A 34 -28.14 -2.72 48.11
N SER A 35 -26.92 -2.38 48.56
CA SER A 35 -26.45 -0.99 48.56
C SER A 35 -26.28 -0.48 47.13
N ARG A 36 -25.82 -1.35 46.22
CA ARG A 36 -25.69 -1.01 44.80
C ARG A 36 -27.05 -0.82 44.13
N VAL A 37 -28.00 -1.70 44.40
CA VAL A 37 -29.36 -1.59 43.85
C VAL A 37 -30.06 -0.33 44.35
N GLU A 38 -29.90 0.04 45.62
CA GLU A 38 -30.41 1.30 46.16
C GLU A 38 -29.79 2.50 45.42
N ALA A 39 -28.46 2.52 45.24
CA ALA A 39 -27.78 3.60 44.53
C ALA A 39 -28.21 3.73 43.05
N LEU A 40 -28.51 2.62 42.38
CA LEU A 40 -29.04 2.62 41.01
C LEU A 40 -30.47 3.18 40.96
N ARG A 41 -31.32 2.82 41.93
CA ARG A 41 -32.69 3.34 42.04
C ARG A 41 -32.75 4.83 42.36
N ASP A 42 -31.81 5.32 43.16
CA ASP A 42 -31.66 6.76 43.45
C ASP A 42 -31.32 7.57 42.18
N GLN A 43 -30.84 6.90 41.12
CA GLN A 43 -30.58 7.46 39.79
C GLN A 43 -31.70 7.14 38.79
N ASP A 44 -32.90 6.78 39.27
CA ASP A 44 -34.07 6.40 38.47
C ASP A 44 -33.88 5.17 37.56
N LEU A 45 -32.88 4.32 37.84
CA LEU A 45 -32.67 3.06 37.12
C LEU A 45 -33.55 1.92 37.68
N ASN A 46 -34.10 1.10 36.78
CA ASN A 46 -34.93 -0.05 37.14
C ASN A 46 -34.05 -1.23 37.62
N ALA A 47 -33.74 -1.26 38.91
CA ALA A 47 -32.89 -2.28 39.53
C ALA A 47 -33.63 -3.13 40.57
N GLN A 48 -33.26 -4.41 40.69
CA GLN A 48 -33.80 -5.37 41.65
C GLN A 48 -32.69 -6.15 42.37
N VAL A 49 -32.93 -6.44 43.65
CA VAL A 49 -32.02 -7.25 44.46
C VAL A 49 -32.32 -8.72 44.22
N ALA A 50 -31.41 -9.45 43.59
CA ALA A 50 -31.47 -10.91 43.48
C ALA A 50 -30.09 -11.52 43.18
N ASP A 51 -29.92 -12.79 43.51
CA ASP A 51 -28.74 -13.57 43.12
C ASP A 51 -28.92 -14.08 41.70
N ILE A 52 -28.05 -13.65 40.78
CA ILE A 52 -28.13 -13.99 39.35
C ILE A 52 -27.89 -15.49 39.06
N ARG A 53 -27.39 -16.24 40.06
CA ARG A 53 -27.28 -17.71 40.02
C ARG A 53 -28.62 -18.42 40.26
N SER A 54 -29.64 -17.69 40.70
CA SER A 54 -30.97 -18.25 40.94
C SER A 54 -31.71 -18.47 39.62
N SER A 55 -32.34 -19.64 39.49
CA SER A 55 -33.23 -19.93 38.37
C SER A 55 -34.42 -18.97 38.27
N GLU A 56 -34.81 -18.31 39.38
CA GLU A 56 -35.84 -17.26 39.41
C GLU A 56 -35.43 -16.00 38.62
N VAL A 57 -34.14 -15.64 38.63
CA VAL A 57 -33.64 -14.49 37.85
C VAL A 57 -33.75 -14.78 36.36
N ALA A 58 -33.46 -16.02 35.96
CA ALA A 58 -33.64 -16.43 34.57
C ALA A 58 -35.13 -16.47 34.15
N GLU A 59 -36.10 -16.60 35.07
CA GLU A 59 -37.54 -16.37 34.75
C GLU A 59 -37.83 -14.89 34.58
N MET A 60 -37.27 -14.06 35.46
CA MET A 60 -37.46 -12.61 35.45
C MET A 60 -36.99 -11.97 34.14
N VAL A 61 -35.93 -12.52 33.53
CA VAL A 61 -35.38 -12.01 32.27
C VAL A 61 -35.84 -12.78 31.04
N ALA A 62 -36.68 -13.81 31.15
CA ALA A 62 -37.04 -14.70 30.04
C ALA A 62 -37.69 -13.98 28.84
N GLU A 63 -38.43 -12.89 29.08
CA GLU A 63 -39.08 -12.10 28.03
C GLU A 63 -38.18 -10.98 27.48
N ARG A 64 -36.90 -10.90 27.92
CA ARG A 64 -35.95 -9.88 27.47
C ARG A 64 -35.27 -10.32 26.18
N ASP A 65 -35.11 -9.39 25.25
CA ASP A 65 -34.47 -9.68 23.95
C ASP A 65 -32.95 -9.87 24.11
N VAL A 66 -32.32 -9.12 25.02
CA VAL A 66 -30.87 -9.13 25.26
C VAL A 66 -30.57 -9.28 26.75
N VAL A 67 -29.65 -10.18 27.10
CA VAL A 67 -29.18 -10.38 28.49
C VAL A 67 -27.67 -10.18 28.56
N LEU A 68 -27.23 -9.25 29.40
CA LEU A 68 -25.82 -9.00 29.68
C LEU A 68 -25.49 -9.57 31.06
N ILE A 69 -24.54 -10.50 31.13
CA ILE A 69 -24.08 -11.13 32.37
C ILE A 69 -22.70 -10.59 32.71
N MET A 70 -22.62 -9.68 33.67
CA MET A 70 -21.49 -8.77 33.87
C MET A 70 -20.89 -8.82 35.29
N ALA A 71 -21.17 -9.87 36.06
CA ALA A 71 -20.58 -10.01 37.39
C ALA A 71 -19.05 -10.20 37.31
N ASP A 72 -18.35 -9.82 38.38
CA ASP A 72 -16.88 -9.93 38.47
C ASP A 72 -16.40 -11.40 38.60
N ASP A 73 -17.27 -12.31 39.02
CA ASP A 73 -16.95 -13.71 39.27
C ASP A 73 -17.40 -14.59 38.11
N VAL A 74 -16.46 -15.33 37.51
CA VAL A 74 -16.72 -16.13 36.29
C VAL A 74 -17.64 -17.31 36.56
N GLU A 75 -17.51 -17.98 37.71
CA GLU A 75 -18.39 -19.10 38.05
C GLU A 75 -19.84 -18.63 38.23
N THR A 76 -20.03 -17.46 38.84
CA THR A 76 -21.33 -16.78 38.88
C THR A 76 -21.87 -16.50 37.47
N ASN A 77 -21.03 -16.03 36.54
CA ASN A 77 -21.44 -15.79 35.15
C ASN A 77 -21.81 -17.08 34.40
N LYS A 78 -21.03 -18.16 34.58
CA LYS A 78 -21.32 -19.48 33.99
C LYS A 78 -22.63 -20.08 34.49
N GLU A 79 -22.90 -19.98 35.80
CA GLU A 79 -24.14 -20.49 36.39
C GLU A 79 -25.35 -19.67 35.93
N ALA A 80 -25.24 -18.35 35.90
CA ALA A 80 -26.27 -17.47 35.35
C ALA A 80 -26.55 -17.77 33.87
N LEU A 81 -25.51 -17.93 33.05
CA LEU A 81 -25.63 -18.29 31.64
C LEU A 81 -26.32 -19.65 31.45
N SER A 82 -25.94 -20.66 32.24
CA SER A 82 -26.56 -21.98 32.20
C SER A 82 -28.06 -21.90 32.48
N ASN A 83 -28.46 -21.17 33.53
CA ASN A 83 -29.86 -20.98 33.89
C ASN A 83 -30.68 -20.25 32.80
N VAL A 84 -30.05 -19.30 32.10
CA VAL A 84 -30.67 -18.59 30.97
C VAL A 84 -30.84 -19.54 29.78
N ARG A 85 -29.83 -20.35 29.46
CA ARG A 85 -29.85 -21.26 28.30
C ARG A 85 -30.65 -22.53 28.48
N GLU A 86 -30.80 -23.05 29.71
CA GLU A 86 -31.66 -24.20 30.00
C GLU A 86 -33.14 -23.96 29.61
N ARG A 87 -33.56 -22.70 29.46
CA ARG A 87 -34.92 -22.33 29.07
C ARG A 87 -35.16 -22.29 27.55
N ASP A 88 -34.14 -22.60 26.74
CA ASP A 88 -34.23 -22.69 25.27
C ASP A 88 -34.81 -21.39 24.64
N GLY A 89 -34.32 -20.24 25.14
CA GLY A 89 -34.75 -18.91 24.69
C GLY A 89 -33.84 -18.33 23.61
N ASP A 90 -34.44 -17.67 22.60
CA ASP A 90 -33.77 -16.99 21.48
C ASP A 90 -33.09 -15.65 21.87
N GLN A 91 -32.76 -15.48 23.15
CA GLN A 91 -32.20 -14.25 23.69
C GLN A 91 -30.77 -14.08 23.22
N PHE A 92 -30.36 -12.86 22.89
CA PHE A 92 -28.96 -12.55 22.62
C PHE A 92 -28.22 -12.33 23.94
N VAL A 93 -27.23 -13.16 24.26
CA VAL A 93 -26.55 -13.17 25.57
C VAL A 93 -25.09 -12.76 25.43
N VAL A 94 -24.73 -11.68 26.10
CA VAL A 94 -23.35 -11.18 26.22
C VAL A 94 -22.85 -11.48 27.61
N VAL A 95 -21.69 -12.10 27.75
CA VAL A 95 -21.14 -12.49 29.05
C VAL A 95 -19.73 -11.96 29.25
N ARG A 96 -19.44 -11.49 30.47
CA ARG A 96 -18.10 -11.08 30.87
C ARG A 96 -17.23 -12.31 31.19
N ALA A 97 -16.09 -12.40 30.52
CA ALA A 97 -15.00 -13.35 30.79
C ALA A 97 -13.92 -12.71 31.68
N SER A 98 -13.09 -13.53 32.33
CA SER A 98 -11.87 -13.06 33.03
C SER A 98 -10.63 -13.07 32.16
N ASP A 99 -10.61 -13.97 31.18
CA ASP A 99 -9.47 -14.27 30.31
C ASP A 99 -9.96 -15.01 29.05
N PRO A 100 -9.12 -15.14 28.00
CA PRO A 100 -9.53 -15.75 26.73
C PRO A 100 -10.05 -17.19 26.87
N ILE A 101 -9.46 -18.00 27.77
CA ILE A 101 -9.86 -19.40 27.95
C ILE A 101 -11.28 -19.47 28.50
N THR A 102 -11.58 -18.65 29.53
CA THR A 102 -12.95 -18.56 30.05
C THR A 102 -13.94 -17.98 29.03
N GLY A 103 -13.46 -17.13 28.12
CA GLY A 103 -14.26 -16.60 27.01
C GLY A 103 -14.74 -17.73 26.09
N ASP A 104 -13.84 -18.60 25.66
CA ASP A 104 -14.17 -19.77 24.84
C ASP A 104 -15.15 -20.70 25.56
N GLU A 105 -14.91 -20.98 26.84
CA GLU A 105 -15.81 -21.81 27.66
C GLU A 105 -17.23 -21.22 27.77
N LEU A 106 -17.36 -19.89 27.87
CA LEU A 106 -18.65 -19.22 27.94
C LEU A 106 -19.40 -19.28 26.60
N VAL A 107 -18.69 -19.15 25.48
CA VAL A 107 -19.28 -19.32 24.14
C VAL A 107 -19.74 -20.76 23.94
N GLU A 108 -18.94 -21.75 24.34
CA GLU A 108 -19.34 -23.17 24.30
C GLU A 108 -20.56 -23.47 25.18
N LEU A 109 -20.70 -22.76 26.31
CA LEU A 109 -21.85 -22.85 27.21
C LEU A 109 -23.11 -22.14 26.67
N GLY A 110 -22.97 -21.41 25.56
CA GLY A 110 -24.08 -20.80 24.82
C GLY A 110 -24.14 -19.28 24.88
N ALA A 111 -23.10 -18.58 25.34
CA ALA A 111 -23.04 -17.12 25.14
C ALA A 111 -22.92 -16.81 23.65
N ASP A 112 -23.61 -15.77 23.18
CA ASP A 112 -23.44 -15.29 21.81
C ASP A 112 -22.15 -14.47 21.67
N VAL A 113 -21.76 -13.76 22.74
CA VAL A 113 -20.53 -12.98 22.82
C VAL A 113 -19.93 -13.11 24.21
N ALA A 114 -18.62 -13.38 24.29
CA ALA A 114 -17.84 -13.27 25.51
C ALA A 114 -16.93 -12.02 25.43
N ILE A 115 -16.99 -11.15 26.44
CA ILE A 115 -16.18 -9.93 26.51
C ILE A 115 -15.17 -10.07 27.65
N ASN A 116 -13.88 -9.93 27.34
CA ASN A 116 -12.80 -9.84 28.32
C ASN A 116 -12.44 -8.36 28.58
N PRO A 117 -12.79 -7.78 29.75
CA PRO A 117 -12.54 -6.35 30.00
C PRO A 117 -11.06 -5.98 29.98
N SER A 118 -10.17 -6.88 30.41
CA SER A 118 -8.74 -6.59 30.47
C SER A 118 -8.15 -6.42 29.07
N GLU A 119 -8.62 -7.22 28.12
CA GLU A 119 -8.22 -7.18 26.71
C GLU A 119 -8.76 -5.92 26.03
N VAL A 120 -10.04 -5.60 26.24
CA VAL A 120 -10.64 -4.36 25.73
C VAL A 120 -9.92 -3.10 26.25
N ILE A 121 -9.59 -3.08 27.55
CA ILE A 121 -8.85 -1.96 28.15
C ILE A 121 -7.42 -1.89 27.58
N ALA A 122 -6.75 -3.04 27.43
CA ALA A 122 -5.41 -3.10 26.85
C ALA A 122 -5.41 -2.57 25.40
N GLU A 123 -6.34 -3.02 24.56
CA GLU A 123 -6.50 -2.51 23.20
C GLU A 123 -6.77 -1.00 23.18
N SER A 124 -7.66 -0.52 24.05
CA SER A 124 -7.93 0.92 24.15
C SER A 124 -6.72 1.72 24.60
N ALA A 125 -5.90 1.19 25.52
CA ALA A 125 -4.68 1.83 25.98
C ALA A 125 -3.61 1.85 24.87
N LEU A 126 -3.46 0.75 24.13
CA LEU A 126 -2.53 0.69 22.99
C LEU A 126 -2.92 1.69 21.91
N ARG A 127 -4.20 1.80 21.53
CA ARG A 127 -4.67 2.81 20.57
C ARG A 127 -4.41 4.25 21.04
N ALA A 128 -4.60 4.51 22.34
CA ALA A 128 -4.31 5.82 22.91
C ALA A 128 -2.81 6.13 22.89
N LEU A 129 -1.95 5.13 23.12
CA LEU A 129 -0.50 5.27 22.99
C LEU A 129 -0.09 5.53 21.53
N GLU A 130 -0.60 4.76 20.58
CA GLU A 130 -0.35 4.97 19.14
C GLU A 130 -0.74 6.39 18.69
N SER A 131 -1.87 6.90 19.20
CA SER A 131 -2.32 8.27 18.90
C SER A 131 -1.36 9.31 19.51
N GLY A 132 -0.95 9.13 20.77
CA GLY A 132 0.01 10.03 21.41
C GLY A 132 1.43 9.96 20.82
N GLU A 133 1.85 8.80 20.32
CA GLU A 133 3.11 8.65 19.59
C GLU A 133 3.06 9.38 18.25
N LEU A 134 1.92 9.32 17.54
CA LEU A 134 1.72 10.10 16.31
C LEU A 134 1.74 11.62 16.57
N GLU A 135 1.02 12.10 17.58
CA GLU A 135 1.02 13.53 17.99
C GLU A 135 2.45 13.99 18.35
N HIS A 136 3.20 13.17 19.09
CA HIS A 136 4.59 13.45 19.43
C HIS A 136 5.48 13.52 18.18
N ASN A 137 5.35 12.55 17.27
CA ASN A 137 6.13 12.54 16.03
C ASN A 137 5.76 13.70 15.12
N ALA A 138 4.48 14.05 14.98
CA ALA A 138 4.03 15.20 14.21
C ALA A 138 4.60 16.51 14.79
N THR A 139 4.63 16.64 16.12
CA THR A 139 5.28 17.78 16.78
C THR A 139 6.77 17.86 16.45
N ARG A 140 7.50 16.75 16.54
CA ARG A 140 8.93 16.71 16.22
C ARG A 140 9.21 17.00 14.74
N LEU A 141 8.42 16.44 13.84
CA LEU A 141 8.51 16.71 12.41
C LEU A 141 8.26 18.20 12.13
N ALA A 142 7.24 18.79 12.74
CA ALA A 142 6.95 20.21 12.62
C ALA A 142 8.09 21.09 13.17
N GLU A 143 8.70 20.73 14.30
CA GLU A 143 9.84 21.47 14.85
C GLU A 143 11.03 21.54 13.88
N ILE A 144 11.32 20.44 13.15
CA ILE A 144 12.37 20.40 12.14
C ILE A 144 11.98 21.25 10.93
N ILE A 145 10.76 21.06 10.42
CA ILE A 145 10.25 21.82 9.26
C ILE A 145 10.24 23.32 9.56
N GLU A 146 9.65 23.76 10.66
CA GLU A 146 9.62 25.18 11.06
C GLU A 146 11.03 25.74 11.35
N GLY A 147 12.00 24.86 11.61
CA GLY A 147 13.41 25.17 11.76
C GLY A 147 14.14 25.44 10.45
N THR A 148 13.56 25.03 9.31
CA THR A 148 14.11 25.30 7.97
C THR A 148 14.18 26.80 7.72
N GLY A 149 15.37 27.28 7.39
CA GLY A 149 15.68 28.68 7.19
C GLY A 149 15.32 29.18 5.79
N GLU A 150 15.57 28.38 4.76
CA GLU A 150 15.29 28.76 3.37
C GLU A 150 14.31 27.79 2.69
N ARG A 151 14.72 26.54 2.46
CA ARG A 151 13.94 25.60 1.66
C ARG A 151 14.28 24.15 2.01
N MET A 152 13.27 23.30 1.98
CA MET A 152 13.41 21.86 2.22
C MET A 152 13.53 21.09 0.90
N ALA A 153 14.49 20.16 0.83
CA ALA A 153 14.56 19.16 -0.23
C ALA A 153 13.88 17.86 0.23
N ILE A 154 12.95 17.33 -0.57
CA ILE A 154 12.30 16.04 -0.31
C ILE A 154 12.75 15.06 -1.37
N LEU A 155 13.62 14.12 -1.00
CA LEU A 155 14.20 13.17 -1.93
C LEU A 155 13.43 11.85 -1.93
N THR A 156 13.14 11.39 -3.15
CA THR A 156 12.63 10.06 -3.43
C THR A 156 13.78 9.10 -3.76
N HIS A 157 13.46 7.81 -3.77
CA HIS A 157 14.35 6.75 -4.23
C HIS A 157 14.58 6.81 -5.77
N ASP A 158 15.52 6.01 -6.29
CA ASP A 158 15.81 5.90 -7.73
C ASP A 158 14.64 5.27 -8.50
N ASN A 159 14.24 5.89 -9.61
CA ASN A 159 13.08 5.50 -10.41
C ASN A 159 11.80 5.42 -9.54
N PRO A 160 11.33 6.58 -9.04
CA PRO A 160 10.28 6.62 -8.03
C PRO A 160 8.98 6.00 -8.52
N ASP A 161 8.36 5.22 -7.64
CA ASP A 161 7.06 4.63 -7.86
C ASP A 161 5.92 5.48 -7.27
N PRO A 162 4.65 5.11 -7.48
CA PRO A 162 3.54 5.92 -7.01
C PRO A 162 3.53 6.15 -5.50
N ASP A 163 4.02 5.20 -4.68
CA ASP A 163 4.05 5.38 -3.22
C ASP A 163 5.06 6.46 -2.83
N SER A 164 6.25 6.44 -3.43
CA SER A 164 7.28 7.43 -3.19
C SER A 164 6.86 8.84 -3.65
N ILE A 165 6.34 8.97 -4.87
CA ILE A 165 5.87 10.25 -5.41
C ILE A 165 4.73 10.80 -4.54
N ALA A 166 3.75 9.97 -4.17
CA ALA A 166 2.62 10.39 -3.36
C ALA A 166 3.03 10.81 -1.94
N SER A 167 3.95 10.07 -1.34
CA SER A 167 4.45 10.36 -0.01
C SER A 167 5.26 11.66 0.02
N ALA A 168 6.10 11.89 -0.99
CA ALA A 168 6.83 13.15 -1.15
C ALA A 168 5.87 14.34 -1.36
N THR A 169 4.84 14.16 -2.20
CA THR A 169 3.78 15.17 -2.42
C THR A 169 3.04 15.52 -1.13
N ALA A 170 2.73 14.52 -0.31
CA ALA A 170 2.10 14.75 0.99
C ALA A 170 3.03 15.47 1.98
N LEU A 171 4.32 15.14 1.99
CA LEU A 171 5.29 15.85 2.85
C LEU A 171 5.47 17.29 2.38
N GLN A 172 5.54 17.53 1.07
CA GLN A 172 5.58 18.89 0.50
C GLN A 172 4.37 19.70 0.96
N ALA A 173 3.16 19.14 0.85
CA ALA A 173 1.94 19.80 1.30
C ALA A 173 1.94 20.09 2.81
N ILE A 174 2.48 19.19 3.64
CA ILE A 174 2.65 19.42 5.09
C ILE A 174 3.64 20.57 5.33
N THR A 175 4.77 20.57 4.63
CA THR A 175 5.80 21.60 4.74
C THR A 175 5.27 22.98 4.35
N GLU A 176 4.52 23.05 3.25
CA GLU A 176 3.84 24.27 2.80
C GLU A 176 2.74 24.73 3.77
N HIS A 177 1.99 23.80 4.37
CA HIS A 177 1.01 24.10 5.41
C HIS A 177 1.65 24.75 6.64
N LEU A 178 2.88 24.36 6.98
CA LEU A 178 3.69 24.97 8.04
C LEU A 178 4.41 26.26 7.59
N GLY A 179 4.24 26.68 6.34
CA GLY A 179 4.73 27.96 5.81
C GLY A 179 6.16 27.92 5.31
N VAL A 180 6.68 26.74 4.98
CA VAL A 180 8.03 26.52 4.46
C VAL A 180 7.92 26.02 3.02
N GLU A 181 8.80 26.50 2.13
CA GLU A 181 8.86 26.03 0.74
C GLU A 181 9.62 24.69 0.68
N ALA A 182 9.17 23.78 -0.20
CA ALA A 182 9.84 22.51 -0.42
C ALA A 182 9.81 22.10 -1.90
N ASP A 183 10.90 21.50 -2.36
CA ASP A 183 10.99 20.90 -3.69
C ASP A 183 11.08 19.38 -3.57
N ILE A 184 10.38 18.67 -4.46
CA ILE A 184 10.48 17.21 -4.58
C ILE A 184 11.57 16.89 -5.60
N ILE A 185 12.58 16.15 -5.16
CA ILE A 185 13.76 15.80 -5.95
C ILE A 185 13.80 14.28 -6.12
N TYR A 186 14.00 13.80 -7.35
CA TYR A 186 14.11 12.36 -7.60
C TYR A 186 15.48 11.96 -8.15
N LEU A 187 15.95 10.79 -7.74
CA LEU A 187 17.18 10.19 -8.24
C LEU A 187 16.92 9.39 -9.53
N GLY A 188 17.88 9.43 -10.44
CA GLY A 188 17.83 8.68 -11.71
C GLY A 188 16.73 9.17 -12.66
N ASP A 189 15.99 8.22 -13.25
CA ASP A 189 14.93 8.49 -14.23
C ASP A 189 13.59 7.89 -13.78
N ILE A 190 12.47 8.59 -13.96
CA ILE A 190 11.13 8.01 -13.78
C ILE A 190 10.85 7.10 -14.98
N GLY A 191 11.22 5.83 -14.90
CA GLY A 191 11.28 4.96 -16.07
C GLY A 191 9.93 4.34 -16.49
N HIS A 192 9.02 4.08 -15.55
CA HIS A 192 7.65 3.65 -15.88
C HIS A 192 6.82 4.79 -16.44
N GLN A 193 6.19 4.58 -17.60
CA GLN A 193 5.38 5.62 -18.25
C GLN A 193 4.17 5.98 -17.39
N GLU A 194 3.62 4.98 -16.70
CA GLU A 194 2.50 5.10 -15.80
C GLU A 194 2.83 6.05 -14.65
N ASN A 195 4.04 5.97 -14.08
CA ASN A 195 4.50 6.85 -13.01
C ASN A 195 4.73 8.29 -13.51
N ARG A 196 5.25 8.46 -14.74
CA ARG A 196 5.34 9.78 -15.37
C ARG A 196 3.97 10.37 -15.66
N ALA A 197 3.04 9.56 -16.16
CA ALA A 197 1.67 9.98 -16.42
C ALA A 197 0.97 10.37 -15.11
N PHE A 198 1.18 9.59 -14.05
CA PHE A 198 0.70 9.88 -12.70
C PHE A 198 1.15 11.26 -12.21
N ALA A 199 2.46 11.54 -12.22
CA ALA A 199 2.99 12.86 -11.83
C ALA A 199 2.44 13.99 -12.70
N ASN A 200 2.41 13.81 -14.03
CA ASN A 200 1.92 14.83 -14.96
C ASN A 200 0.41 15.11 -14.83
N LEU A 201 -0.41 14.08 -14.63
CA LEU A 201 -1.87 14.22 -14.52
C LEU A 201 -2.28 14.93 -13.23
N LEU A 202 -1.46 14.81 -12.19
CA LEU A 202 -1.64 15.50 -10.91
C LEU A 202 -0.85 16.81 -10.82
N GLU A 203 -0.18 17.22 -11.90
CA GLU A 203 0.64 18.44 -11.96
C GLU A 203 1.68 18.50 -10.83
N ILE A 204 2.27 17.35 -10.47
CA ILE A 204 3.30 17.24 -9.43
C ILE A 204 4.64 17.65 -10.03
N ASP A 205 5.21 18.75 -9.50
CA ASP A 205 6.52 19.25 -9.90
C ASP A 205 7.63 18.39 -9.29
N LEU A 206 8.31 17.61 -10.14
CA LEU A 206 9.42 16.73 -9.78
C LEU A 206 10.71 17.25 -10.42
N ILE A 207 11.74 17.51 -9.61
CA ILE A 207 13.04 18.00 -10.05
C ILE A 207 14.01 16.82 -10.16
N PRO A 208 14.64 16.58 -11.34
CA PRO A 208 15.70 15.58 -11.44
C PRO A 208 16.89 16.01 -10.57
N PHE A 209 17.46 15.09 -9.79
CA PHE A 209 18.62 15.40 -8.95
C PHE A 209 19.81 15.96 -9.77
N ASP A 210 20.00 15.51 -11.00
CA ASP A 210 21.04 15.99 -11.91
C ASP A 210 20.87 17.46 -12.35
N ASP A 211 19.67 18.03 -12.18
CA ASP A 211 19.38 19.44 -12.45
C ASP A 211 19.67 20.35 -11.24
N VAL A 212 19.94 19.77 -10.06
CA VAL A 212 20.35 20.49 -8.85
C VAL A 212 21.87 20.65 -8.86
N GLU A 213 22.37 21.90 -8.82
CA GLU A 213 23.81 22.15 -8.95
C GLU A 213 24.56 21.80 -7.65
N ASP A 214 24.02 22.23 -6.51
CA ASP A 214 24.57 21.95 -5.18
C ASP A 214 23.47 21.88 -4.12
N LEU A 215 23.14 20.64 -3.70
CA LEU A 215 22.05 20.39 -2.75
C LEU A 215 22.28 21.10 -1.40
N GLU A 216 23.52 21.16 -0.89
CA GLU A 216 23.82 21.77 0.42
C GLU A 216 23.84 23.29 0.37
N GLU A 217 24.04 23.90 -0.80
CA GLU A 217 23.92 25.35 -0.99
C GLU A 217 22.47 25.79 -1.26
N GLU A 218 21.66 24.95 -1.91
CA GLU A 218 20.28 25.27 -2.30
C GLU A 218 19.24 24.91 -1.22
N TYR A 219 19.53 23.94 -0.36
CA TYR A 219 18.59 23.44 0.65
C TYR A 219 19.26 23.28 2.01
N ASP A 220 18.59 23.73 3.05
CA ASP A 220 19.10 23.67 4.43
C ASP A 220 18.34 22.66 5.31
N THR A 221 17.41 21.92 4.73
CA THR A 221 16.77 20.75 5.34
C THR A 221 16.53 19.67 4.30
N VAL A 222 16.88 18.43 4.61
CA VAL A 222 16.80 17.29 3.68
C VAL A 222 15.93 16.18 4.28
N ALA A 223 14.87 15.81 3.57
CA ALA A 223 14.03 14.65 3.85
C ALA A 223 14.28 13.50 2.86
N LEU A 224 14.28 12.28 3.36
CA LEU A 224 14.15 11.06 2.57
C LEU A 224 12.77 10.45 2.82
N VAL A 225 12.04 10.14 1.74
CA VAL A 225 10.71 9.54 1.82
C VAL A 225 10.60 8.33 0.90
N ASP A 226 10.15 7.20 1.46
CA ASP A 226 10.08 5.90 0.76
C ASP A 226 11.41 5.52 0.09
N TYR A 227 12.52 5.75 0.79
CA TYR A 227 13.87 5.66 0.24
C TYR A 227 14.47 4.25 0.37
N ALA A 228 14.06 3.48 1.37
CA ALA A 228 14.64 2.18 1.67
C ALA A 228 14.23 1.10 0.65
N LYS A 229 14.89 1.10 -0.52
CA LYS A 229 14.76 0.05 -1.55
C LYS A 229 16.08 -0.69 -1.79
N ALA A 230 15.96 -1.97 -2.14
CA ALA A 230 17.10 -2.87 -2.25
C ALA A 230 18.02 -2.47 -3.41
N GLY A 231 19.28 -2.16 -3.10
CA GLY A 231 20.32 -1.86 -4.08
C GLY A 231 20.64 -0.38 -4.28
N GLU A 232 20.00 0.52 -3.52
CA GLU A 232 20.32 1.93 -3.57
C GLU A 232 21.66 2.25 -2.91
N ALA A 233 22.38 3.21 -3.50
CA ALA A 233 23.61 3.69 -2.92
C ALA A 233 23.30 4.54 -1.67
N PRO A 234 24.11 4.41 -0.60
CA PRO A 234 24.00 5.33 0.53
C PRO A 234 24.26 6.75 0.05
N ILE A 235 23.42 7.65 0.54
CA ILE A 235 23.55 9.09 0.34
C ILE A 235 24.73 9.61 1.17
N ASP A 236 25.57 10.46 0.57
CA ASP A 236 26.75 11.07 1.21
C ASP A 236 26.50 12.54 1.57
N PHE A 237 25.31 12.85 2.09
CA PHE A 237 24.95 14.15 2.65
C PHE A 237 24.08 13.99 3.92
N PRO A 238 24.04 14.99 4.81
CA PRO A 238 23.22 14.96 6.02
C PRO A 238 21.72 14.82 5.70
N VAL A 239 21.02 14.04 6.51
CA VAL A 239 19.57 13.83 6.40
C VAL A 239 18.92 14.29 7.70
N ASP A 240 17.89 15.11 7.62
CA ASP A 240 17.19 15.63 8.80
C ASP A 240 15.94 14.81 9.11
N VAL A 241 15.24 14.37 8.06
CA VAL A 241 13.97 13.64 8.14
C VAL A 241 14.06 12.35 7.33
N LEU A 242 13.68 11.22 7.90
CA LEU A 242 13.50 9.96 7.18
C LEU A 242 12.14 9.35 7.56
N ILE A 243 11.27 9.18 6.56
CA ILE A 243 9.96 8.54 6.73
C ILE A 243 9.86 7.37 5.75
N ASP A 244 9.62 6.19 6.27
CA ASP A 244 9.58 4.97 5.44
C ASP A 244 8.68 3.89 6.05
N HIS A 245 8.18 3.00 5.21
CA HIS A 245 7.48 1.79 5.63
C HIS A 245 8.38 0.54 5.59
N ARG A 246 9.61 0.62 5.08
CA ARG A 246 10.57 -0.50 5.04
C ARG A 246 11.68 -0.32 6.06
N GLU A 247 12.16 -1.44 6.61
CA GLU A 247 13.35 -1.41 7.45
C GLU A 247 14.55 -0.92 6.64
N VAL A 248 15.31 0.01 7.22
CA VAL A 248 16.48 0.58 6.57
C VAL A 248 17.72 -0.18 7.02
N ASP A 249 18.39 -0.86 6.08
CA ASP A 249 19.56 -1.72 6.37
C ASP A 249 20.83 -0.94 6.77
N SER A 250 20.81 0.39 6.67
CA SER A 250 21.96 1.27 6.91
C SER A 250 21.71 2.21 8.08
N ASP A 251 22.78 2.52 8.82
CA ASP A 251 22.79 3.47 9.94
C ASP A 251 22.62 4.91 9.41
N TYR A 252 21.44 5.27 8.88
CA TYR A 252 21.11 6.67 8.60
C TYR A 252 20.89 7.39 9.94
N GLU A 253 21.75 8.35 10.24
CA GLU A 253 21.58 9.24 11.39
C GLU A 253 20.72 10.44 10.95
N ALA A 254 19.40 10.28 10.97
CA ALA A 254 18.44 11.38 10.77
C ALA A 254 18.01 12.00 12.12
N GLU A 255 17.79 13.32 12.16
CA GLU A 255 17.28 13.99 13.36
C GLU A 255 15.87 13.49 13.72
N PHE A 256 15.04 13.25 12.71
CA PHE A 256 13.76 12.60 12.80
C PHE A 256 13.69 11.36 11.93
N LEU A 257 13.31 10.26 12.56
CA LEU A 257 13.22 8.93 11.95
C LEU A 257 11.86 8.34 12.32
N ASP A 258 11.02 8.09 11.32
CA ASP A 258 9.77 7.37 11.46
C ASP A 258 9.68 6.23 10.45
N VAL A 259 10.04 5.03 10.91
CA VAL A 259 10.05 3.82 10.09
C VAL A 259 9.00 2.85 10.61
N ARG A 260 8.00 2.49 9.79
CA ARG A 260 6.85 1.66 10.20
C ARG A 260 6.64 0.42 9.33
N PRO A 261 7.43 -0.66 9.55
CA PRO A 261 7.32 -1.94 8.83
C PRO A 261 5.98 -2.67 8.95
N SER A 262 5.16 -2.29 9.92
CA SER A 262 3.80 -2.82 10.08
C SER A 262 2.78 -2.20 9.13
N MET A 263 3.14 -1.13 8.40
CA MET A 263 2.29 -0.49 7.40
C MET A 263 2.72 -0.90 6.00
N SER A 264 1.75 -0.94 5.10
CA SER A 264 1.97 -1.52 3.78
C SER A 264 2.51 -0.52 2.77
N SER A 265 2.45 0.77 3.05
CA SER A 265 2.96 1.85 2.19
C SER A 265 3.37 3.07 3.02
N THR A 266 4.32 3.85 2.49
CA THR A 266 4.70 5.15 3.06
C THR A 266 3.54 6.16 2.93
N SER A 267 2.71 6.04 1.89
CA SER A 267 1.49 6.84 1.71
C SER A 267 0.49 6.65 2.85
N THR A 268 0.39 5.45 3.42
CA THR A 268 -0.45 5.22 4.62
C THR A 268 0.10 5.95 5.85
N ILE A 269 1.44 6.02 6.00
CA ILE A 269 2.09 6.79 7.07
C ILE A 269 1.80 8.28 6.86
N MET A 270 2.01 8.79 5.65
CA MET A 270 1.79 10.20 5.32
C MET A 270 0.33 10.63 5.47
N THR A 271 -0.63 9.74 5.16
CA THR A 271 -2.05 9.99 5.41
C THR A 271 -2.35 10.22 6.89
N LYS A 272 -1.65 9.51 7.80
CA LYS A 272 -1.79 9.74 9.25
C LYS A 272 -1.25 11.09 9.66
N TYR A 273 -0.12 11.54 9.10
CA TYR A 273 0.40 12.89 9.38
C TYR A 273 -0.53 13.97 8.87
N VAL A 274 -1.05 13.84 7.66
CA VAL A 274 -2.05 14.76 7.10
C VAL A 274 -3.27 14.89 8.02
N GLN A 275 -3.76 13.78 8.59
CA GLN A 275 -4.86 13.78 9.56
C GLN A 275 -4.47 14.47 10.87
N GLU A 276 -3.27 14.19 11.39
CA GLU A 276 -2.77 14.77 12.64
C GLU A 276 -2.59 16.29 12.55
N PHE A 277 -2.13 16.79 11.39
CA PHE A 277 -2.01 18.24 11.12
C PHE A 277 -3.35 18.92 10.82
N ASP A 278 -4.48 18.20 10.78
CA ASP A 278 -5.83 18.72 10.47
C ASP A 278 -5.86 19.57 9.17
N MET A 279 -5.15 19.08 8.15
CA MET A 279 -5.01 19.80 6.89
C MET A 279 -6.28 19.74 6.04
N ASN A 280 -6.61 20.86 5.37
CA ASN A 280 -7.56 20.82 4.25
C ASN A 280 -6.84 20.19 3.06
N LEU A 281 -7.14 18.93 2.79
CA LEU A 281 -6.41 18.17 1.78
C LEU A 281 -6.84 18.59 0.37
N ASP A 282 -5.86 19.01 -0.44
CA ASP A 282 -6.06 19.29 -1.86
C ASP A 282 -6.37 17.99 -2.62
N GLU A 283 -7.12 18.12 -3.71
CA GLU A 283 -7.63 16.97 -4.49
C GLU A 283 -6.46 16.17 -5.08
N GLU A 284 -5.39 16.86 -5.49
CA GLU A 284 -4.16 16.30 -6.05
C GLU A 284 -3.43 15.44 -5.02
N VAL A 285 -3.21 15.95 -3.80
CA VAL A 285 -2.55 15.22 -2.69
C VAL A 285 -3.38 14.00 -2.28
N ALA A 286 -4.70 14.17 -2.17
CA ALA A 286 -5.60 13.07 -1.82
C ALA A 286 -5.59 11.96 -2.88
N THR A 287 -5.59 12.34 -4.16
CA THR A 287 -5.53 11.41 -5.28
C THR A 287 -4.19 10.69 -5.33
N ALA A 288 -3.09 11.42 -5.11
CA ALA A 288 -1.75 10.86 -5.09
C ALA A 288 -1.64 9.79 -4.00
N LEU A 289 -1.98 10.14 -2.75
CA LEU A 289 -1.92 9.21 -1.61
C LEU A 289 -2.82 7.99 -1.82
N LEU A 290 -4.04 8.17 -2.34
CA LEU A 290 -4.94 7.04 -2.60
C LEU A 290 -4.36 6.10 -3.67
N TYR A 291 -3.77 6.65 -4.73
CA TYR A 291 -3.13 5.84 -5.76
C TYR A 291 -1.87 5.14 -5.24
N GLY A 292 -1.02 5.81 -4.46
CA GLY A 292 0.17 5.22 -3.83
C GLY A 292 -0.16 4.00 -2.98
N ILE A 293 -1.18 4.12 -2.09
CA ILE A 293 -1.67 3.00 -1.28
C ILE A 293 -2.17 1.84 -2.16
N ARG A 294 -2.96 2.14 -3.21
CA ARG A 294 -3.51 1.10 -4.11
C ARG A 294 -2.40 0.44 -4.94
N ALA A 295 -1.42 1.19 -5.42
CA ALA A 295 -0.31 0.65 -6.19
C ALA A 295 0.51 -0.34 -5.35
N GLU A 296 0.91 0.05 -4.14
CA GLU A 296 1.74 -0.77 -3.26
C GLU A 296 0.99 -2.02 -2.76
N THR A 297 -0.31 -1.91 -2.49
CA THR A 297 -1.14 -3.05 -2.03
C THR A 297 -1.75 -3.90 -3.15
N LEU A 298 -1.40 -3.62 -4.42
CA LEU A 298 -2.01 -4.22 -5.61
C LEU A 298 -3.55 -4.16 -5.59
N ASP A 299 -4.09 -2.97 -5.32
CA ASP A 299 -5.51 -2.70 -5.19
C ASP A 299 -6.13 -3.52 -4.06
N PHE A 300 -5.47 -3.47 -2.89
CA PHE A 300 -5.82 -4.15 -1.64
C PHE A 300 -5.84 -5.69 -1.71
N LYS A 301 -5.14 -6.27 -2.70
CA LYS A 301 -5.08 -7.73 -2.92
C LYS A 301 -3.92 -8.39 -2.20
N GLN A 302 -2.88 -7.63 -1.90
CA GLN A 302 -1.66 -8.12 -1.28
C GLN A 302 -1.25 -7.24 -0.10
N GLU A 303 -0.75 -7.89 0.95
CA GLU A 303 -0.07 -7.26 2.09
C GLU A 303 -0.81 -6.07 2.70
N THR A 304 -2.15 -6.03 2.63
CA THR A 304 -2.97 -4.91 3.07
C THR A 304 -3.26 -4.96 4.57
N SER A 305 -2.96 -3.88 5.27
CA SER A 305 -3.29 -3.69 6.69
C SER A 305 -4.64 -2.97 6.87
N PRO A 306 -5.28 -3.08 8.06
CA PRO A 306 -6.45 -2.26 8.40
C PRO A 306 -6.20 -0.75 8.33
N ALA A 307 -4.94 -0.32 8.53
CA ALA A 307 -4.56 1.08 8.43
C ALA A 307 -4.68 1.59 6.99
N ASP A 308 -4.29 0.80 5.99
CA ASP A 308 -4.41 1.17 4.57
C ASP A 308 -5.86 1.33 4.16
N LEU A 309 -6.74 0.44 4.61
CA LEU A 309 -8.18 0.56 4.33
C LEU A 309 -8.80 1.79 5.00
N THR A 310 -8.33 2.13 6.20
CA THR A 310 -8.80 3.32 6.92
C THR A 310 -8.30 4.59 6.25
N ALA A 311 -7.03 4.63 5.86
CA ALA A 311 -6.42 5.73 5.10
C ALA A 311 -7.12 5.91 3.75
N ALA A 312 -7.31 4.83 2.98
CA ALA A 312 -8.04 4.87 1.72
C ALA A 312 -9.48 5.37 1.90
N ALA A 313 -10.20 4.91 2.93
CA ALA A 313 -11.56 5.39 3.22
C ALA A 313 -11.60 6.88 3.58
N TYR A 314 -10.56 7.39 4.25
CA TYR A 314 -10.41 8.80 4.56
C TYR A 314 -10.13 9.65 3.30
N LEU A 315 -9.22 9.19 2.43
CA LEU A 315 -8.81 9.90 1.22
C LEU A 315 -9.87 9.86 0.11
N TYR A 316 -10.60 8.75 0.01
CA TYR A 316 -11.58 8.48 -1.04
C TYR A 316 -12.51 9.67 -1.37
N PRO A 317 -13.18 10.32 -0.40
CA PRO A 317 -14.09 11.44 -0.71
C PRO A 317 -13.41 12.71 -1.24
N PHE A 318 -12.08 12.85 -1.08
CA PHE A 318 -11.31 14.01 -1.52
C PHE A 318 -10.54 13.75 -2.82
N ALA A 319 -10.40 12.50 -3.23
CA ALA A 319 -9.65 12.12 -4.42
C ALA A 319 -10.47 12.33 -5.71
N ASN A 320 -9.78 12.69 -6.78
CA ASN A 320 -10.33 12.73 -8.13
C ASN A 320 -10.36 11.31 -8.72
N HIS A 321 -11.53 10.69 -8.72
CA HIS A 321 -11.71 9.33 -9.24
C HIS A 321 -11.52 9.21 -10.76
N ASP A 322 -11.78 10.28 -11.52
CA ASP A 322 -11.58 10.27 -12.98
C ASP A 322 -10.07 10.28 -13.32
N THR A 323 -9.27 11.03 -12.55
CA THR A 323 -7.80 11.00 -12.68
C THR A 323 -7.24 9.67 -12.21
N LEU A 324 -7.74 9.13 -11.10
CA LEU A 324 -7.35 7.81 -10.59
C LEU A 324 -7.58 6.70 -11.63
N GLU A 325 -8.74 6.70 -12.30
CA GLU A 325 -9.05 5.73 -13.37
C GLU A 325 -8.09 5.87 -14.56
N GLN A 326 -7.75 7.10 -14.96
CA GLN A 326 -6.82 7.36 -16.06
C GLN A 326 -5.40 6.84 -15.78
N VAL A 327 -4.94 6.96 -14.53
CA VAL A 327 -3.62 6.48 -14.11
C VAL A 327 -3.62 4.95 -13.96
N GLU A 328 -4.68 4.36 -13.40
CA GLU A 328 -4.80 2.91 -13.18
C GLU A 328 -5.00 2.12 -14.47
N SER A 329 -5.60 2.73 -15.49
CA SER A 329 -5.97 2.05 -16.73
C SER A 329 -5.79 2.99 -17.92
N PRO A 330 -4.53 3.30 -18.29
CA PRO A 330 -4.26 4.19 -19.40
C PRO A 330 -4.85 3.60 -20.69
N SER A 331 -5.48 4.47 -21.49
CA SER A 331 -6.07 4.07 -22.77
C SER A 331 -4.97 3.67 -23.75
N MET A 332 -5.12 2.51 -24.40
CA MET A 332 -4.19 2.03 -25.42
C MET A 332 -4.58 2.54 -26.81
N SER A 333 -3.58 3.00 -27.59
CA SER A 333 -3.83 3.37 -28.99
C SER A 333 -4.04 2.12 -29.88
N PRO A 334 -4.80 2.21 -30.98
CA PRO A 334 -4.91 1.11 -31.95
C PRO A 334 -3.54 0.63 -32.45
N GLU A 335 -2.62 1.55 -32.71
CA GLU A 335 -1.27 1.26 -33.16
C GLU A 335 -0.47 0.47 -32.12
N THR A 336 -0.57 0.83 -30.84
CA THR A 336 0.07 0.10 -29.73
C THR A 336 -0.52 -1.30 -29.59
N LEU A 337 -1.83 -1.44 -29.78
CA LEU A 337 -2.50 -2.72 -29.77
C LEU A 337 -2.05 -3.63 -30.93
N ASP A 338 -1.85 -3.06 -32.12
CA ASP A 338 -1.31 -3.80 -33.27
C ASP A 338 0.14 -4.26 -33.02
N VAL A 339 0.99 -3.40 -32.45
CA VAL A 339 2.37 -3.75 -32.04
C VAL A 339 2.37 -4.88 -31.02
N LEU A 340 1.50 -4.81 -30.01
CA LEU A 340 1.34 -5.87 -29.02
C LEU A 340 0.85 -7.18 -29.68
N ALA A 341 -0.09 -7.12 -30.63
CA ALA A 341 -0.59 -8.30 -31.32
C ALA A 341 0.50 -8.99 -32.16
N GLU A 342 1.35 -8.22 -32.84
CA GLU A 342 2.49 -8.72 -33.59
C GLU A 342 3.52 -9.35 -32.65
N ALA A 343 3.89 -8.65 -31.57
CA ALA A 343 4.82 -9.15 -30.56
C ALA A 343 4.30 -10.41 -29.83
N ILE A 344 2.98 -10.51 -29.61
CA ILE A 344 2.39 -11.74 -29.11
C ILE A 344 2.58 -12.85 -30.13
N THR A 345 2.31 -12.61 -31.42
CA THR A 345 2.35 -13.63 -32.46
C THR A 345 3.77 -14.18 -32.70
N ASN A 346 4.78 -13.31 -32.68
CA ASN A 346 6.14 -13.66 -33.12
C ASN A 346 7.11 -14.00 -31.96
N ARG A 347 6.59 -14.10 -30.73
CA ARG A 347 7.37 -14.40 -29.53
C ARG A 347 8.11 -15.73 -29.63
N GLU A 348 9.37 -15.71 -29.20
CA GLU A 348 10.19 -16.88 -28.99
C GLU A 348 10.61 -16.95 -27.52
N VAL A 349 10.48 -18.14 -26.92
CA VAL A 349 10.79 -18.37 -25.51
C VAL A 349 11.90 -19.40 -25.40
N GLN A 350 12.96 -19.05 -24.67
CA GLN A 350 14.02 -19.96 -24.29
C GLN A 350 14.29 -19.86 -22.78
N GLY A 351 14.00 -20.94 -22.05
CA GLY A 351 14.00 -20.91 -20.59
C GLY A 351 12.96 -19.92 -20.06
N SER A 352 13.40 -18.96 -19.25
CA SER A 352 12.56 -17.87 -18.72
C SER A 352 12.72 -16.54 -19.49
N HIS A 353 13.38 -16.56 -20.65
CA HIS A 353 13.63 -15.39 -21.48
C HIS A 353 12.74 -15.41 -22.72
N LEU A 354 12.07 -14.30 -22.98
CA LEU A 354 11.21 -14.10 -24.14
C LEU A 354 11.80 -13.01 -25.04
N VAL A 355 11.94 -13.28 -26.33
CA VAL A 355 12.29 -12.28 -27.33
C VAL A 355 11.25 -12.27 -28.45
N SER A 356 10.78 -11.10 -28.86
CA SER A 356 9.85 -10.97 -29.99
C SER A 356 10.20 -9.81 -30.91
N ASP A 357 9.95 -9.96 -32.19
CA ASP A 357 9.78 -8.82 -33.08
C ASP A 357 8.34 -8.31 -33.04
N ALA A 358 8.16 -7.02 -33.31
CA ALA A 358 6.88 -6.34 -33.51
C ALA A 358 6.76 -5.76 -34.94
N GLY A 359 7.57 -6.29 -35.85
CA GLY A 359 7.72 -5.82 -37.21
C GLY A 359 8.01 -4.33 -37.37
N PHE A 360 7.31 -3.68 -38.31
CA PHE A 360 7.53 -2.27 -38.63
C PHE A 360 6.68 -1.38 -37.74
N ILE A 361 7.34 -0.49 -37.00
CA ILE A 361 6.69 0.37 -36.02
C ILE A 361 6.81 1.84 -36.40
N ARG A 362 5.90 2.64 -35.85
CA ARG A 362 5.97 4.11 -35.86
C ARG A 362 6.08 4.66 -34.46
N ASP A 363 5.44 3.99 -33.51
CA ASP A 363 5.49 4.29 -32.10
C ASP A 363 6.53 3.38 -31.43
N ARG A 364 7.61 3.99 -30.93
CA ARG A 364 8.68 3.29 -30.23
C ARG A 364 8.23 2.86 -28.83
N GLU A 365 7.33 3.63 -28.22
CA GLU A 365 6.85 3.39 -26.86
C GLU A 365 6.01 2.12 -26.77
N ALA A 366 5.29 1.79 -27.85
CA ALA A 366 4.54 0.56 -27.98
C ALA A 366 5.39 -0.71 -27.75
N LEU A 367 6.70 -0.68 -28.04
CA LEU A 367 7.59 -1.81 -27.77
C LEU A 367 7.77 -2.07 -26.27
N ALA A 368 7.89 -1.00 -25.47
CA ALA A 368 8.04 -1.10 -24.03
C ALA A 368 6.77 -1.68 -23.39
N GLN A 369 5.60 -1.23 -23.84
CA GLN A 369 4.32 -1.78 -23.38
C GLN A 369 4.17 -3.25 -23.78
N ALA A 370 4.55 -3.61 -25.01
CA ALA A 370 4.55 -5.01 -25.45
C ALA A 370 5.48 -5.88 -24.58
N ALA A 371 6.70 -5.42 -24.30
CA ALA A 371 7.64 -6.13 -23.43
C ALA A 371 7.07 -6.32 -22.00
N SER A 372 6.46 -5.27 -21.43
CA SER A 372 5.81 -5.34 -20.11
C SER A 372 4.65 -6.35 -20.09
N HIS A 373 3.80 -6.38 -21.11
CA HIS A 373 2.70 -7.34 -21.20
C HIS A 373 3.21 -8.78 -21.34
N LEU A 374 4.22 -9.00 -22.18
CA LEU A 374 4.79 -10.34 -22.40
C LEU A 374 5.55 -10.87 -21.19
N LEU A 375 6.10 -9.99 -20.35
CA LEU A 375 6.72 -10.33 -19.06
C LEU A 375 5.73 -10.93 -18.05
N ASN A 376 4.42 -10.74 -18.24
CA ASN A 376 3.38 -11.34 -17.39
C ASN A 376 2.99 -12.77 -17.81
N LEU A 377 3.60 -13.31 -18.88
CA LEU A 377 3.41 -14.72 -19.24
C LEU A 377 4.01 -15.65 -18.19
N GLU A 378 3.29 -16.73 -17.89
CA GLU A 378 3.72 -17.73 -16.92
C GLU A 378 5.10 -18.31 -17.29
N GLY A 379 6.04 -18.23 -16.34
CA GLY A 379 7.41 -18.73 -16.49
C GLY A 379 8.40 -17.75 -17.13
N ILE A 380 7.98 -16.54 -17.50
CA ILE A 380 8.86 -15.51 -18.06
C ILE A 380 9.38 -14.57 -16.97
N THR A 381 10.69 -14.37 -16.93
CA THR A 381 11.36 -13.43 -16.01
C THR A 381 12.00 -12.25 -16.73
N THR A 382 12.24 -12.38 -18.03
CA THR A 382 12.83 -11.34 -18.88
C THR A 382 12.15 -11.34 -20.24
N SER A 383 11.76 -10.17 -20.74
CA SER A 383 11.15 -9.98 -22.06
C SER A 383 11.87 -8.87 -22.82
N ALA A 384 12.16 -9.10 -24.10
CA ALA A 384 12.67 -8.09 -25.02
C ALA A 384 11.81 -8.07 -26.30
N VAL A 385 11.37 -6.88 -26.70
CA VAL A 385 10.60 -6.67 -27.93
C VAL A 385 11.32 -5.65 -28.78
N PHE A 386 11.49 -5.93 -30.06
CA PHE A 386 12.12 -5.01 -31.00
C PHE A 386 11.27 -4.80 -32.25
N GLY A 387 11.44 -3.66 -32.90
CA GLY A 387 10.75 -3.32 -34.13
C GLY A 387 11.60 -2.40 -34.99
N ILE A 388 11.28 -2.34 -36.27
CA ILE A 388 11.98 -1.51 -37.25
C ILE A 388 11.17 -0.24 -37.47
N GLY A 389 11.74 0.91 -37.11
CA GLY A 389 11.15 2.21 -37.38
C GLY A 389 12.12 3.06 -38.19
N ASP A 390 11.64 3.65 -39.28
CA ASP A 390 12.47 4.36 -40.25
C ASP A 390 13.67 3.49 -40.70
N ASP A 391 14.88 3.88 -40.30
CA ASP A 391 16.16 3.27 -40.65
C ASP A 391 16.89 2.66 -39.44
N THR A 392 16.14 2.38 -38.37
CA THR A 392 16.68 1.96 -37.07
C THR A 392 15.85 0.81 -36.49
N ILE A 393 16.53 -0.13 -35.85
CA ILE A 393 15.92 -1.15 -35.00
C ILE A 393 15.82 -0.56 -33.60
N TYR A 394 14.61 -0.44 -33.09
CA TYR A 394 14.34 -0.07 -31.72
C TYR A 394 14.06 -1.31 -30.92
N LEU A 395 14.57 -1.38 -29.70
CA LEU A 395 14.41 -2.51 -28.81
C LEU A 395 14.07 -1.99 -27.41
N ALA A 396 13.09 -2.62 -26.77
CA ALA A 396 12.75 -2.40 -25.38
C ALA A 396 12.78 -3.74 -24.63
N ALA A 397 13.46 -3.77 -23.48
CA ALA A 397 13.58 -4.94 -22.64
C ALA A 397 13.14 -4.64 -21.20
N ARG A 398 12.60 -5.66 -20.54
CA ARG A 398 12.12 -5.64 -19.15
C ARG A 398 12.52 -6.94 -18.44
N SER A 399 12.87 -6.86 -17.17
CA SER A 399 13.20 -8.01 -16.33
C SER A 399 12.68 -7.87 -14.90
N LYS A 400 12.20 -8.98 -14.34
CA LYS A 400 11.89 -9.14 -12.91
C LYS A 400 12.94 -10.02 -12.21
N ASP A 401 13.99 -10.47 -12.90
CA ASP A 401 15.04 -11.29 -12.30
C ASP A 401 16.09 -10.40 -11.61
N ILE A 402 16.07 -10.39 -10.27
CA ILE A 402 17.00 -9.62 -9.43
C ILE A 402 18.48 -9.95 -9.66
N ARG A 403 18.80 -11.06 -10.33
CA ARG A 403 20.17 -11.50 -10.61
C ARG A 403 20.70 -10.96 -11.95
N LEU A 404 19.83 -10.37 -12.76
CA LEU A 404 20.14 -9.91 -14.11
C LEU A 404 19.92 -8.40 -14.20
N ASN A 405 20.93 -7.67 -14.68
CA ASN A 405 20.79 -6.24 -14.99
C ASN A 405 20.53 -6.10 -16.50
N ILE A 406 19.30 -5.80 -16.89
CA ILE A 406 18.90 -5.81 -18.30
C ILE A 406 19.59 -4.69 -19.11
N GLY A 407 19.89 -3.55 -18.49
CA GLY A 407 20.69 -2.47 -19.08
C GLY A 407 22.07 -2.95 -19.51
N ARG A 408 22.78 -3.64 -18.62
CA ARG A 408 24.09 -4.23 -18.94
C ARG A 408 24.00 -5.29 -20.03
N VAL A 409 22.94 -6.10 -20.04
CA VAL A 409 22.73 -7.10 -21.10
C VAL A 409 22.59 -6.43 -22.47
N LEU A 410 21.82 -5.34 -22.57
CA LEU A 410 21.71 -4.61 -23.84
C LEU A 410 23.00 -3.90 -24.23
N GLU A 411 23.72 -3.34 -23.27
CA GLU A 411 25.02 -2.70 -23.50
C GLU A 411 26.06 -3.71 -24.03
N GLU A 412 26.17 -4.87 -23.38
CA GLU A 412 27.03 -5.98 -23.85
C GLU A 412 26.61 -6.50 -25.22
N ALA A 413 25.30 -6.56 -25.49
CA ALA A 413 24.78 -7.04 -26.75
C ALA A 413 24.93 -6.04 -27.90
N PHE A 414 24.86 -4.73 -27.68
CA PHE A 414 24.68 -3.77 -28.80
C PHE A 414 25.60 -2.56 -28.82
N SER A 415 26.44 -2.33 -27.80
CA SER A 415 27.35 -1.16 -27.75
C SER A 415 28.33 -1.03 -28.93
N ASP A 416 28.58 -2.12 -29.66
CA ASP A 416 29.44 -2.15 -30.85
C ASP A 416 28.76 -1.64 -32.12
N ILE A 417 27.41 -1.65 -32.15
CA ILE A 417 26.61 -1.39 -33.36
C ILE A 417 25.44 -0.43 -33.14
N GLY A 418 25.21 0.04 -31.92
CA GLY A 418 24.10 0.91 -31.55
C GLY A 418 24.33 1.58 -30.19
N GLU A 419 23.29 2.26 -29.72
CA GLU A 419 23.26 2.91 -28.41
C GLU A 419 22.27 2.17 -27.50
N ALA A 420 22.70 1.81 -26.29
CA ALA A 420 21.87 1.15 -25.29
C ALA A 420 21.83 2.01 -24.03
N VAL A 421 20.64 2.16 -23.46
CA VAL A 421 20.40 2.94 -22.23
C VAL A 421 19.45 2.15 -21.34
N GLY A 422 19.68 2.12 -20.04
CA GLY A 422 18.79 1.46 -19.11
C GLY A 422 19.42 1.08 -17.77
N HIS A 423 18.61 0.46 -16.93
CA HIS A 423 18.93 0.07 -15.56
C HIS A 423 18.69 -1.42 -15.35
N SER A 424 18.60 -1.86 -14.09
CA SER A 424 18.51 -3.28 -13.74
C SER A 424 17.25 -3.98 -14.28
N THR A 425 16.09 -3.32 -14.24
CA THR A 425 14.78 -3.91 -14.57
C THR A 425 14.25 -3.50 -15.94
N GLN A 426 14.77 -2.44 -16.55
CA GLN A 426 14.31 -1.92 -17.84
C GLN A 426 15.46 -1.32 -18.64
N ALA A 427 15.43 -1.53 -19.96
CA ALA A 427 16.41 -0.94 -20.86
C ALA A 427 15.87 -0.83 -22.28
N SER A 428 16.49 0.02 -23.08
CA SER A 428 16.21 0.19 -24.50
C SER A 428 17.50 0.24 -25.31
N ALA A 429 17.43 -0.13 -26.59
CA ALA A 429 18.54 0.02 -27.52
C ALA A 429 18.07 0.54 -28.89
N GLU A 430 18.89 1.37 -29.52
CA GLU A 430 18.71 1.88 -30.87
C GLU A 430 19.88 1.40 -31.76
N ILE A 431 19.57 0.64 -32.81
CA ILE A 431 20.57 0.01 -33.69
C ILE A 431 20.31 0.45 -35.13
N PRO A 432 21.16 1.30 -35.73
CA PRO A 432 21.02 1.71 -37.12
C PRO A 432 21.07 0.51 -38.09
N LEU A 433 20.17 0.48 -39.07
CA LEU A 433 20.14 -0.55 -40.12
C LEU A 433 21.34 -0.50 -41.06
N GLY A 434 22.12 0.59 -41.05
CA GLY A 434 23.38 0.71 -41.79
C GLY A 434 23.19 0.59 -43.31
N ILE A 435 23.74 -0.45 -43.95
CA ILE A 435 23.69 -0.62 -45.41
C ILE A 435 22.29 -0.97 -45.94
N PHE A 436 21.33 -1.26 -45.05
CA PHE A 436 19.95 -1.60 -45.41
C PHE A 436 19.01 -0.37 -45.50
N THR A 437 19.52 0.84 -45.20
CA THR A 437 18.78 2.13 -45.21
C THR A 437 18.27 2.61 -46.58
N GLY A 438 18.61 1.89 -47.66
CA GLY A 438 18.28 2.27 -49.04
C GLY A 438 17.38 1.29 -49.79
N ILE A 439 16.85 0.26 -49.12
CA ILE A 439 16.00 -0.73 -49.76
C ILE A 439 14.60 -0.13 -49.97
N GLU A 440 14.21 0.10 -51.23
CA GLU A 440 12.83 0.51 -51.54
C GLU A 440 11.85 -0.55 -50.99
N THR A 441 10.94 -0.09 -50.14
CA THR A 441 9.97 -0.87 -49.34
C THR A 441 8.84 -1.44 -50.21
N GLY A 442 9.18 -2.24 -51.22
CA GLY A 442 8.24 -3.23 -51.77
C GLY A 442 8.04 -4.38 -50.78
N ASP A 443 6.85 -5.01 -50.79
CA ASP A 443 6.47 -6.02 -49.80
C ASP A 443 7.51 -7.15 -49.64
N GLU A 444 8.08 -7.67 -50.73
CA GLU A 444 9.09 -8.74 -50.69
C GLU A 444 10.41 -8.33 -50.00
N ASN A 445 10.78 -7.06 -50.06
CA ASN A 445 12.00 -6.54 -49.43
C ASN A 445 11.82 -6.28 -47.93
N ARG A 446 10.58 -5.98 -47.50
CA ARG A 446 10.22 -5.75 -46.10
C ARG A 446 10.29 -7.03 -45.29
N ASP A 447 9.73 -8.11 -45.82
CA ASP A 447 9.72 -9.42 -45.18
C ASP A 447 11.14 -9.96 -45.01
N LEU A 448 11.99 -9.82 -46.04
CA LEU A 448 13.39 -10.26 -45.95
C LEU A 448 14.20 -9.45 -44.94
N LEU A 449 14.01 -8.12 -44.89
CA LEU A 449 14.69 -7.27 -43.92
C LEU A 449 14.29 -7.65 -42.49
N LEU A 450 13.00 -7.90 -42.28
CA LEU A 450 12.44 -8.31 -41.00
C LEU A 450 13.01 -9.66 -40.56
N GLU A 451 13.00 -10.67 -41.43
CA GLU A 451 13.56 -12.00 -41.15
C GLU A 451 15.06 -11.94 -40.80
N LEU A 452 15.85 -11.15 -41.54
CA LEU A 452 17.28 -11.00 -41.27
C LEU A 452 17.55 -10.29 -39.94
N THR A 453 16.79 -9.24 -39.67
CA THR A 453 16.86 -8.49 -38.41
C THR A 453 16.48 -9.37 -37.23
N GLU A 454 15.38 -10.10 -37.37
CA GLU A 454 14.85 -10.98 -36.34
C GLU A 454 15.88 -12.02 -35.91
N ASN A 455 16.46 -12.75 -36.87
CA ASN A 455 17.47 -13.76 -36.59
C ASN A 455 18.73 -13.17 -35.94
N ALA A 456 19.17 -11.98 -36.37
CA ALA A 456 20.35 -11.34 -35.81
C ALA A 456 20.13 -10.85 -34.38
N VAL A 457 19.02 -10.17 -34.12
CA VAL A 457 18.68 -9.58 -32.82
C VAL A 457 18.36 -10.68 -31.81
N LYS A 458 17.50 -11.66 -32.16
CA LYS A 458 17.14 -12.78 -31.26
C LYS A 458 18.38 -13.54 -30.80
N ARG A 459 19.26 -13.90 -31.74
CA ARG A 459 20.49 -14.61 -31.41
C ARG A 459 21.38 -13.82 -30.46
N LYS A 460 21.64 -12.54 -30.75
CA LYS A 460 22.52 -11.71 -29.92
C LYS A 460 21.95 -11.52 -28.51
N LEU A 461 20.63 -11.37 -28.38
CA LEU A 461 19.94 -11.28 -27.09
C LEU A 461 20.00 -12.57 -26.29
N PHE A 462 19.66 -13.71 -26.88
CA PHE A 462 19.72 -15.00 -26.16
C PHE A 462 21.15 -15.34 -25.73
N ASP A 463 22.13 -15.08 -26.60
CA ASP A 463 23.56 -15.24 -26.27
C ASP A 463 23.95 -14.33 -25.08
N ALA A 464 23.56 -13.05 -25.09
CA ALA A 464 23.85 -12.10 -24.01
C ALA A 464 23.12 -12.43 -22.69
N MET A 465 21.94 -13.05 -22.76
CA MET A 465 21.21 -13.57 -21.59
C MET A 465 21.76 -14.92 -21.09
N GLY A 466 22.83 -15.43 -21.69
CA GLY A 466 23.48 -16.69 -21.27
C GLY A 466 22.67 -17.94 -21.61
N VAL A 467 21.80 -17.85 -22.61
CA VAL A 467 21.01 -18.99 -23.10
C VAL A 467 21.78 -19.65 -24.25
N ASP A 468 22.60 -20.64 -23.93
CA ASP A 468 23.32 -21.41 -24.95
C ASP A 468 22.32 -22.15 -25.85
N GLY A 469 22.35 -21.83 -27.15
CA GLY A 469 21.65 -22.58 -28.19
C GLY A 469 22.06 -24.05 -28.13
N GLY A 470 21.14 -24.91 -27.69
CA GLY A 470 21.32 -26.35 -27.65
C GLY A 470 21.43 -26.93 -29.05
N ASP A 471 22.61 -26.85 -29.67
CA ASP A 471 22.98 -27.72 -30.79
C ASP A 471 23.23 -29.12 -30.22
N GLY A 472 22.22 -29.97 -30.35
CA GLY A 472 22.35 -31.39 -30.15
C GLY A 472 23.43 -31.96 -31.09
N ASN A 473 24.57 -32.32 -30.52
CA ASN A 473 25.46 -33.31 -31.12
C ASN A 473 25.85 -34.32 -30.04
N GLY A 474 24.98 -35.32 -29.88
CA GLY A 474 25.36 -36.57 -29.24
C GLY A 474 26.48 -37.22 -30.03
N SER A 475 27.60 -37.48 -29.36
CA SER A 475 28.47 -38.60 -29.70
C SER A 475 28.62 -39.51 -28.49
#